data_AF-A0A2I0DBV5-F1
#
_entry.id   AF-A0A2I0DBV5-F1
#
_cell.length_a   1.000
_cell.length_b   1.000
_cell.length_c   1.000
_cell.angle_alpha   90.00
_cell.angle_beta   90.00
_cell.angle_gamma   90.00
#
_symmetry.space_group_name_H-M   'P 1'
#
loop_
_entity.id
_entity.type
_entity.pdbx_description
1 polymer ?
#
loop_
_entity_poly.entity_id
_entity_poly.type
_entity_poly.pdbx_seq_one_letter_code
_entity_poly.pdbx_strand_id
1 'polypeptide(L)'
;RKTPKTKFYEIILKDYKNKQIKVSDRIAGDVFLYTENIAPYVWEVKKDKKTVNEFKVQKAITNFAGREYEAWFTEEIPITQGPYKFDGLPGLIIQISDTENHYNYQLISFKKLKAKKGIEDFDNNKNYIKTTKDQLHQIKQDFFDDPISRIPFDLTPEAKRRIKEKYKKRNNPIELE
;
A
#
# COMPACT_ATOMS: atom_id res chain seq x y z
N ARG A 1 -8.78 -3.13 -19.80
CA ARG A 1 -7.55 -3.59 -19.09
C ARG A 1 -7.99 -4.28 -17.81
N LYS A 2 -7.65 -5.56 -17.61
CA LYS A 2 -7.88 -6.24 -16.32
C LYS A 2 -6.71 -5.91 -15.40
N THR A 3 -6.82 -4.85 -14.61
CA THR A 3 -5.96 -4.69 -13.43
C THR A 3 -6.26 -5.86 -12.50
N PRO A 4 -5.27 -6.53 -11.90
CA PRO A 4 -5.53 -7.58 -10.92
C PRO A 4 -6.42 -7.03 -9.80
N LYS A 5 -7.42 -7.81 -9.38
CA LYS A 5 -8.21 -7.44 -8.19
C LYS A 5 -7.28 -7.51 -6.98
N THR A 6 -7.09 -6.40 -6.31
CA THR A 6 -6.31 -6.31 -5.07
C THR A 6 -7.22 -6.19 -3.86
N LYS A 7 -6.76 -6.65 -2.69
CA LYS A 7 -7.40 -6.44 -1.40
C LYS A 7 -6.95 -5.13 -0.72
N PHE A 8 -6.01 -4.40 -1.34
CA PHE A 8 -5.59 -3.06 -0.94
C PHE A 8 -6.55 -2.03 -1.54
N TYR A 9 -7.29 -1.33 -0.69
CA TYR A 9 -8.19 -0.25 -1.09
C TYR A 9 -7.63 1.14 -0.75
N GLU A 10 -6.45 1.17 -0.14
CA GLU A 10 -5.75 2.39 0.23
C GLU A 10 -5.28 3.15 -1.02
N ILE A 11 -5.41 4.48 -0.98
CA ILE A 11 -4.82 5.38 -1.96
C ILE A 11 -3.69 6.14 -1.27
N ILE A 12 -2.50 6.08 -1.85
CA ILE A 12 -1.27 6.64 -1.29
C ILE A 12 -0.74 7.71 -2.22
N LEU A 13 -0.57 8.92 -1.70
CA LEU A 13 0.09 10.04 -2.38
C LEU A 13 1.41 10.35 -1.66
N LYS A 14 2.53 10.23 -2.38
CA LYS A 14 3.87 10.61 -1.89
C LYS A 14 4.15 12.05 -2.33
N ASP A 15 4.06 12.99 -1.40
CA ASP A 15 4.36 14.40 -1.59
C ASP A 15 5.84 14.68 -1.28
N TYR A 16 6.68 14.54 -2.30
CA TYR A 16 8.11 14.79 -2.19
C TYR A 16 8.48 16.24 -1.90
N LYS A 17 7.59 17.20 -2.20
CA LYS A 17 7.85 18.63 -1.91
C LYS A 17 7.84 18.87 -0.41
N ASN A 18 6.88 18.25 0.29
CA ASN A 18 6.72 18.38 1.73
C ASN A 18 7.33 17.21 2.51
N LYS A 19 7.92 16.22 1.82
CA LYS A 19 8.47 14.97 2.39
C LYS A 19 7.44 14.17 3.21
N GLN A 20 6.20 14.16 2.75
CA GLN A 20 5.06 13.52 3.43
C GLN A 20 4.38 12.48 2.54
N ILE A 21 3.71 11.53 3.18
CA ILE A 21 2.81 10.58 2.55
C ILE A 21 1.41 10.86 3.08
N LYS A 22 0.44 11.00 2.18
CA LYS A 22 -0.99 11.04 2.48
C LYS A 22 -1.60 9.71 2.13
N VAL A 23 -2.31 9.11 3.07
CA VAL A 23 -2.94 7.79 2.90
C VAL A 23 -4.42 7.93 3.18
N SER A 24 -5.25 7.59 2.20
CA SER A 24 -6.68 7.41 2.42
C SER A 24 -7.05 5.94 2.43
N ASP A 25 -7.93 5.54 3.35
CA ASP A 25 -8.49 4.20 3.43
C ASP A 25 -10.00 4.27 3.65
N ARG A 26 -10.74 3.37 3.00
CA ARG A 26 -12.19 3.28 3.14
C ARG A 26 -12.53 2.15 4.10
N ILE A 27 -13.19 2.52 5.20
CA ILE A 27 -13.68 1.58 6.19
C ILE A 27 -15.19 1.75 6.26
N ALA A 28 -15.92 0.71 5.88
CA ALA A 28 -17.37 0.76 5.69
C ALA A 28 -17.79 1.91 4.74
N GLY A 29 -18.59 2.85 5.23
CA GLY A 29 -19.06 4.02 4.47
C GLY A 29 -18.10 5.22 4.49
N ASP A 30 -17.17 5.24 5.44
CA ASP A 30 -16.32 6.40 5.71
C ASP A 30 -14.98 6.28 4.98
N VAL A 31 -14.42 7.43 4.63
CA VAL A 31 -13.07 7.53 4.05
C VAL A 31 -12.20 8.33 4.99
N PHE A 32 -11.23 7.64 5.59
CA PHE A 32 -10.29 8.24 6.52
C PHE A 32 -9.05 8.70 5.78
N LEU A 33 -8.41 9.75 6.29
CA LEU A 33 -7.17 10.30 5.75
C LEU A 33 -6.20 10.58 6.90
N TYR A 34 -4.98 10.06 6.79
CA TYR A 34 -3.86 10.49 7.63
C TYR A 34 -2.67 10.92 6.78
N THR A 35 -1.79 11.70 7.40
CA THR A 35 -0.52 12.10 6.83
C THR A 35 0.61 11.62 7.74
N GLU A 36 1.66 11.10 7.15
CA GLU A 36 2.90 10.73 7.84
C GLU A 36 4.12 11.27 7.05
N ASN A 37 5.30 11.23 7.66
CA ASN A 37 6.52 11.54 6.92
C ASN A 37 6.92 10.35 6.04
N ILE A 38 7.59 10.62 4.92
CA ILE A 38 8.19 9.55 4.12
C ILE A 38 9.19 8.78 5.00
N ALA A 39 9.06 7.45 5.02
CA ALA A 39 9.92 6.59 5.82
C ALA A 39 11.38 6.71 5.34
N PRO A 40 12.36 6.85 6.25
CA PRO A 40 13.77 6.89 5.88
C PRO A 40 14.30 5.47 5.64
N TYR A 41 13.88 4.84 4.53
CA TYR A 41 14.32 3.48 4.20
C TYR A 41 15.84 3.38 4.17
N VAL A 42 16.40 2.51 5.00
CA VAL A 42 17.81 2.13 4.94
C VAL A 42 17.89 0.91 4.04
N TRP A 43 18.22 1.13 2.77
CA TRP A 43 18.39 0.07 1.80
C TRP A 43 19.81 -0.50 1.83
N GLU A 44 19.92 -1.81 1.99
CA GLU A 44 21.15 -2.54 1.74
C GLU A 44 21.16 -3.06 0.30
N VAL A 45 21.85 -2.35 -0.59
CA VAL A 45 21.99 -2.73 -2.00
C VAL A 45 22.96 -3.90 -2.13
N LYS A 46 22.51 -5.00 -2.73
CA LYS A 46 23.29 -6.23 -2.91
C LYS A 46 23.90 -6.29 -4.32
N LYS A 47 24.88 -7.17 -4.52
CA LYS A 47 25.55 -7.37 -5.82
C LYS A 47 24.73 -8.21 -6.79
N ASP A 48 23.72 -8.91 -6.29
CA ASP A 48 22.84 -9.79 -7.05
C ASP A 48 22.10 -9.00 -8.14
N LYS A 49 22.17 -9.50 -9.36
CA LYS A 49 21.52 -8.95 -10.54
C LYS A 49 20.77 -10.05 -11.26
N LYS A 50 19.63 -9.70 -11.85
CA LYS A 50 18.86 -10.60 -12.72
C LYS A 50 18.09 -9.79 -13.76
N THR A 51 17.34 -10.47 -14.62
CA THR A 51 16.42 -9.83 -15.55
C THR A 51 14.98 -10.10 -15.12
N VAL A 52 14.15 -9.05 -15.05
CA VAL A 52 12.71 -9.16 -14.76
C VAL A 52 11.96 -8.33 -15.79
N ASN A 53 11.05 -8.96 -16.54
CA ASN A 53 10.20 -8.31 -17.55
C ASN A 53 11.00 -7.43 -18.52
N GLU A 54 12.18 -7.92 -18.96
CA GLU A 54 13.15 -7.28 -19.87
C GLU A 54 14.13 -6.27 -19.22
N PHE A 55 13.91 -5.86 -17.97
CA PHE A 55 14.81 -4.93 -17.28
C PHE A 55 15.91 -5.67 -16.53
N LYS A 56 17.14 -5.15 -16.61
CA LYS A 56 18.22 -5.51 -15.69
C LYS A 56 17.90 -4.89 -14.34
N VAL A 57 17.81 -5.74 -13.33
CA VAL A 57 17.51 -5.34 -11.96
C VAL A 57 18.63 -5.70 -11.02
N GLN A 58 18.72 -4.93 -9.94
CA GLN A 58 19.60 -5.18 -8.81
C GLN A 58 18.79 -5.37 -7.53
N LYS A 59 19.25 -6.26 -6.67
CA LYS A 59 18.60 -6.55 -5.38
C LYS A 59 18.93 -5.49 -4.33
N ALA A 60 17.97 -5.15 -3.50
CA ALA A 60 18.15 -4.40 -2.27
C ALA A 60 17.26 -5.00 -1.16
N ILE A 61 17.70 -4.86 0.09
CA ILE A 61 16.96 -5.34 1.26
C ILE A 61 16.70 -4.16 2.20
N THR A 62 15.54 -4.13 2.86
CA THR A 62 15.25 -3.16 3.92
C THR A 62 14.33 -3.77 4.97
N ASN A 63 14.32 -3.18 6.16
CA ASN A 63 13.36 -3.49 7.21
C ASN A 63 12.35 -2.37 7.32
N PHE A 64 11.07 -2.70 7.33
CA PHE A 64 9.98 -1.73 7.41
C PHE A 64 8.78 -2.32 8.13
N ALA A 65 8.28 -1.60 9.14
CA ALA A 65 7.07 -1.93 9.91
C ALA A 65 7.02 -3.40 10.38
N GLY A 66 8.08 -3.83 11.07
CA GLY A 66 8.22 -5.20 11.57
C GLY A 66 8.49 -6.30 10.53
N ARG A 67 8.73 -5.97 9.24
CA ARG A 67 9.02 -6.95 8.18
C ARG A 67 10.33 -6.66 7.45
N GLU A 68 11.00 -7.73 7.02
CA GLU A 68 12.11 -7.66 6.07
C GLU A 68 11.57 -7.78 4.63
N TYR A 69 12.02 -6.88 3.76
CA TYR A 69 11.62 -6.82 2.35
C TYR A 69 12.82 -7.00 1.42
N GLU A 70 12.64 -7.85 0.40
CA GLU A 70 13.51 -7.95 -0.75
C GLU A 70 12.92 -7.17 -1.93
N ALA A 71 13.64 -6.16 -2.42
CA ALA A 71 13.28 -5.37 -3.58
C ALA A 71 14.23 -5.63 -4.75
N TRP A 72 13.70 -5.58 -5.97
CA TRP A 72 14.44 -5.58 -7.22
C TRP A 72 14.12 -4.30 -7.98
N PHE A 73 15.13 -3.46 -8.18
CA PHE A 73 15.00 -2.15 -8.82
C PHE A 73 15.83 -2.06 -10.10
N THR A 74 15.44 -1.17 -11.01
CA THR A 74 16.17 -0.92 -12.26
C THR A 74 16.48 0.56 -12.46
N GLU A 75 17.75 0.86 -12.78
CA GLU A 75 18.23 2.21 -13.14
C GLU A 75 17.81 2.60 -14.58
N GLU A 76 17.39 1.63 -15.40
CA GLU A 76 16.92 1.88 -16.78
C GLU A 76 15.66 2.75 -16.81
N ILE A 77 14.89 2.74 -15.72
CA ILE A 77 13.80 3.68 -15.46
C ILE A 77 14.26 4.56 -14.30
N PRO A 78 14.81 5.78 -14.56
CA PRO A 78 15.38 6.65 -13.54
C PRO A 78 14.30 7.41 -12.76
N ILE A 79 13.34 6.67 -12.21
CA ILE A 79 12.24 7.14 -11.39
C ILE A 79 12.37 6.45 -10.04
N THR A 80 12.77 7.18 -9.01
CA THR A 80 13.03 6.66 -7.66
C THR A 80 11.72 6.36 -6.90
N GLN A 81 10.94 5.41 -7.39
CA GLN A 81 9.61 5.06 -6.88
C GLN A 81 9.44 3.56 -6.71
N GLY A 82 8.42 3.17 -5.95
CA GLY A 82 8.00 1.79 -5.80
C GLY A 82 6.53 1.66 -5.40
N PRO A 83 6.02 0.42 -5.39
CA PRO A 83 4.66 0.13 -4.95
C PRO A 83 4.50 0.44 -3.45
N TYR A 84 3.26 0.59 -3.00
CA TYR A 84 2.95 0.96 -1.61
C TYR A 84 3.69 2.25 -1.20
N LYS A 85 4.28 2.27 -0.01
CA LYS A 85 5.05 3.39 0.54
C LYS A 85 6.52 3.39 0.09
N PHE A 86 7.04 2.27 -0.43
CA PHE A 86 8.46 2.09 -0.75
C PHE A 86 8.99 3.05 -1.81
N ASP A 87 10.15 3.67 -1.54
CA ASP A 87 10.91 4.51 -2.47
C ASP A 87 12.40 4.57 -2.05
N GLY A 88 13.17 5.48 -2.66
CA GLY A 88 14.54 5.80 -2.19
C GLY A 88 15.68 5.02 -2.86
N LEU A 89 15.39 4.01 -3.69
CA LEU A 89 16.39 3.35 -4.53
C LEU A 89 16.69 4.17 -5.80
N PRO A 90 17.92 4.08 -6.36
CA PRO A 90 18.28 4.78 -7.60
C PRO A 90 17.62 4.10 -8.80
N GLY A 91 16.33 4.35 -9.01
CA GLY A 91 15.55 3.74 -10.08
C GLY A 91 14.21 3.18 -9.59
N LEU A 92 13.47 2.55 -10.50
CA LEU A 92 12.13 2.06 -10.22
C LEU A 92 12.19 0.67 -9.55
N ILE A 93 11.53 0.50 -8.42
CA ILE A 93 11.28 -0.81 -7.83
C ILE A 93 10.22 -1.52 -8.67
N ILE A 94 10.63 -2.56 -9.38
CA ILE A 94 9.75 -3.32 -10.29
C ILE A 94 9.27 -4.65 -9.70
N GLN A 95 9.93 -5.12 -8.65
CA GLN A 95 9.45 -6.23 -7.82
C GLN A 95 9.83 -5.98 -6.36
N ILE A 96 8.93 -6.30 -5.43
CA ILE A 96 9.24 -6.29 -4.00
C ILE A 96 8.35 -7.28 -3.27
N SER A 97 8.92 -8.02 -2.33
CA SER A 97 8.18 -8.93 -1.46
C SER A 97 8.76 -8.98 -0.07
N ASP A 98 7.94 -9.28 0.94
CA ASP A 98 8.47 -9.69 2.23
C ASP A 98 9.09 -11.10 2.13
N THR A 99 9.96 -11.44 3.08
CA THR A 99 10.69 -12.72 3.07
C THR A 99 9.78 -13.96 3.16
N GLU A 100 8.59 -13.81 3.74
CA GLU A 100 7.59 -14.88 3.83
C GLU A 100 6.66 -14.92 2.59
N ASN A 101 6.85 -14.03 1.62
CA ASN A 101 6.01 -13.88 0.42
C ASN A 101 4.52 -13.66 0.70
N HIS A 102 4.18 -13.08 1.85
CA HIS A 102 2.82 -12.70 2.18
C HIS A 102 2.31 -11.53 1.33
N TYR A 103 3.22 -10.64 0.95
CA TYR A 103 3.02 -9.48 0.10
C TYR A 103 4.01 -9.52 -1.03
N ASN A 104 3.50 -9.53 -2.25
CA ASN A 104 4.31 -9.56 -3.45
C ASN A 104 3.76 -8.56 -4.47
N TYR A 105 4.63 -7.63 -4.87
CA TYR A 105 4.35 -6.67 -5.91
C TYR A 105 5.28 -6.96 -7.09
N GLN A 106 4.71 -6.99 -8.29
CA GLN A 106 5.45 -7.13 -9.54
C GLN A 106 4.89 -6.18 -10.60
N LEU A 107 5.77 -5.49 -11.31
CA LEU A 107 5.42 -4.60 -12.40
C LEU A 107 4.91 -5.41 -13.60
N ILE A 108 3.61 -5.35 -13.87
CA ILE A 108 3.01 -6.06 -15.02
C ILE A 108 3.18 -5.28 -16.33
N SER A 109 3.14 -3.94 -16.27
CA SER A 109 3.27 -3.10 -17.47
C SER A 109 3.75 -1.70 -17.13
N PHE A 110 4.62 -1.15 -17.96
CA PHE A 110 5.05 0.25 -17.92
C PHE A 110 4.61 0.96 -19.20
N LYS A 111 4.07 2.18 -19.09
CA LYS A 111 3.68 2.98 -20.26
C LYS A 111 3.81 4.46 -20.00
N LYS A 112 4.26 5.19 -21.03
CA LYS A 112 4.18 6.65 -21.05
C LYS A 112 2.73 7.08 -21.27
N LEU A 113 2.23 8.00 -20.45
CA LEU A 113 0.89 8.57 -20.63
C LEU A 113 0.94 9.66 -21.71
N LYS A 114 -0.06 9.67 -22.61
CA LYS A 114 -0.18 10.69 -23.67
C LYS A 114 -0.68 12.03 -23.14
N ALA A 115 -1.45 12.02 -22.06
CA ALA A 115 -1.99 13.20 -21.39
C ALA A 115 -1.78 13.07 -19.88
N LYS A 116 -1.64 14.21 -19.21
CA LYS A 116 -1.63 14.25 -17.74
C LYS A 116 -2.97 13.76 -17.21
N LYS A 117 -2.93 12.93 -16.17
CA LYS A 117 -4.12 12.58 -15.39
C LYS A 117 -4.14 13.46 -14.15
N GLY A 118 -5.33 13.92 -13.77
CA GLY A 118 -5.54 14.54 -12.47
C GLY A 118 -5.16 13.57 -11.36
N ILE A 119 -4.54 14.11 -10.32
CA ILE A 119 -4.34 13.42 -9.05
C ILE A 119 -5.53 13.82 -8.16
N GLU A 120 -5.96 12.91 -7.31
CA GLU A 120 -7.01 13.20 -6.33
C GLU A 120 -6.58 14.36 -5.41
N ASP A 121 -7.54 15.24 -5.10
CA ASP A 121 -7.30 16.36 -4.19
C ASP A 121 -7.49 15.89 -2.74
N PHE A 122 -6.37 15.53 -2.11
CA PHE A 122 -6.34 15.10 -0.71
C PHE A 122 -6.58 16.25 0.28
N ASP A 123 -6.38 17.51 -0.13
CA ASP A 123 -6.39 18.65 0.80
C ASP A 123 -7.79 19.29 0.90
N ASN A 124 -8.50 19.40 -0.23
CA ASN A 124 -9.77 20.12 -0.31
C ASN A 124 -11.01 19.22 -0.31
N ASN A 125 -10.84 17.89 -0.38
CA ASN A 125 -11.96 16.96 -0.35
C ASN A 125 -12.54 16.85 1.07
N LYS A 126 -13.71 17.49 1.27
CA LYS A 126 -14.43 17.52 2.56
C LYS A 126 -14.99 16.17 3.01
N ASN A 127 -15.00 15.16 2.14
CA ASN A 127 -15.48 13.82 2.50
C ASN A 127 -14.44 13.01 3.31
N TYR A 128 -13.22 13.52 3.47
CA TYR A 128 -12.19 12.86 4.27
C TYR A 128 -12.36 13.14 5.76
N ILE A 129 -12.44 12.06 6.54
CA ILE A 129 -12.30 12.12 7.99
C ILE A 129 -10.81 12.12 8.32
N LYS A 130 -10.26 13.28 8.67
CA LYS A 130 -8.85 13.43 9.04
C LYS A 130 -8.59 12.74 10.38
N THR A 131 -7.54 11.94 10.45
CA THR A 131 -7.14 11.17 11.63
C THR A 131 -5.62 10.96 11.64
N THR A 132 -5.13 10.25 12.65
CA THR A 132 -3.73 9.80 12.75
C THR A 132 -3.59 8.37 12.25
N LYS A 133 -2.35 7.95 11.95
CA LYS A 133 -2.04 6.56 11.56
C LYS A 133 -2.53 5.57 12.62
N ASP A 134 -2.22 5.82 13.89
CA ASP A 134 -2.55 4.93 15.01
C ASP A 134 -4.06 4.85 15.24
N GLN A 135 -4.76 5.97 15.19
CA GLN A 135 -6.22 5.98 15.30
C GLN A 135 -6.87 5.22 14.15
N LEU A 136 -6.38 5.39 12.91
CA LEU A 136 -6.91 4.63 11.78
C LEU A 136 -6.63 3.14 11.91
N HIS A 137 -5.44 2.77 12.42
CA HIS A 137 -5.11 1.38 12.72
C HIS A 137 -6.12 0.80 13.72
N GLN A 138 -6.39 1.50 14.83
CA GLN A 138 -7.38 1.05 15.81
C GLN A 138 -8.79 0.92 15.19
N ILE A 139 -9.25 1.93 14.45
CA ILE A 139 -10.56 1.90 13.78
C ILE A 139 -10.68 0.68 12.84
N LYS A 140 -9.59 0.33 12.15
CA LYS A 140 -9.51 -0.80 11.24
C LYS A 140 -9.50 -2.13 11.97
N GLN A 141 -8.80 -2.24 13.11
CA GLN A 141 -8.85 -3.41 13.98
C GLN A 141 -10.26 -3.62 14.53
N ASP A 142 -10.87 -2.59 15.13
CA ASP A 142 -12.24 -2.65 15.64
C ASP A 142 -13.24 -3.09 14.56
N PHE A 143 -13.05 -2.60 13.33
CA PHE A 143 -13.87 -3.01 12.19
C PHE A 143 -13.64 -4.47 11.77
N PHE A 144 -12.44 -5.01 11.89
CA PHE A 144 -12.19 -6.41 11.58
C PHE A 144 -12.73 -7.35 12.66
N ASP A 145 -12.74 -6.91 13.92
CA ASP A 145 -13.27 -7.65 15.07
C ASP A 145 -14.81 -7.65 15.07
N ASP A 146 -15.43 -6.50 14.86
CA ASP A 146 -16.88 -6.37 14.72
C ASP A 146 -17.30 -5.57 13.46
N PRO A 147 -17.19 -6.18 12.26
CA PRO A 147 -17.56 -5.54 11.01
C PRO A 147 -19.06 -5.28 10.88
N ILE A 148 -19.90 -5.90 11.71
CA ILE A 148 -21.36 -5.80 11.64
C ILE A 148 -21.85 -4.55 12.37
N SER A 149 -21.18 -4.14 13.45
CA SER A 149 -21.52 -2.93 14.22
C SER A 149 -21.61 -1.65 13.37
N ARG A 150 -20.81 -1.56 12.30
CA ARG A 150 -20.77 -0.41 11.38
C ARG A 150 -21.72 -0.52 10.18
N ILE A 151 -22.60 -1.53 10.16
CA ILE A 151 -23.59 -1.71 9.09
C ILE A 151 -24.93 -1.14 9.58
N PRO A 152 -25.46 -0.08 8.94
CA PRO A 152 -26.60 0.67 9.46
C PRO A 152 -27.96 -0.03 9.26
N PHE A 153 -27.96 -1.29 8.83
CA PHE A 153 -29.16 -2.06 8.55
C PHE A 153 -29.02 -3.52 9.01
N ASP A 154 -30.16 -4.14 9.32
CA ASP A 154 -30.18 -5.53 9.77
C ASP A 154 -29.79 -6.49 8.65
N LEU A 155 -28.96 -7.46 9.04
CA LEU A 155 -28.46 -8.52 8.18
C LEU A 155 -29.04 -9.86 8.60
N THR A 156 -29.28 -10.74 7.61
CA THR A 156 -29.66 -12.13 7.89
C THR A 156 -28.54 -12.85 8.65
N PRO A 157 -28.86 -13.91 9.42
CA PRO A 157 -27.85 -14.71 10.12
C PRO A 157 -26.75 -15.24 9.20
N GLU A 158 -27.10 -15.66 7.97
CA GLU A 158 -26.15 -16.16 6.98
C GLU A 158 -25.20 -15.06 6.50
N ALA A 159 -25.72 -13.86 6.27
CA ALA A 159 -24.92 -12.70 5.88
C ALA A 159 -23.95 -12.31 7.00
N LYS A 160 -24.41 -12.26 8.25
CA LYS A 160 -23.58 -12.01 9.44
C LYS A 160 -22.45 -13.03 9.56
N ARG A 161 -22.75 -14.33 9.43
CA ARG A 161 -21.75 -15.41 9.48
C ARG A 161 -20.69 -15.26 8.38
N ARG A 162 -21.13 -15.02 7.14
CA ARG A 162 -20.22 -14.85 5.99
C ARG A 162 -19.28 -13.65 6.16
N ILE A 163 -19.78 -12.55 6.72
CA ILE A 163 -18.98 -11.35 6.99
C ILE A 163 -17.92 -11.65 8.05
N LYS A 164 -18.29 -12.24 9.19
CA LYS A 164 -17.33 -12.61 10.25
C LYS A 164 -16.23 -13.54 9.73
N GLU A 165 -16.59 -14.60 9.01
CA GLU A 165 -15.62 -15.53 8.40
C GLU A 165 -14.69 -14.86 7.39
N LYS A 166 -15.18 -13.86 6.65
CA LYS A 166 -14.37 -13.11 5.69
C LYS A 166 -13.30 -12.26 6.40
N TYR A 167 -13.66 -11.58 7.48
CA TYR A 167 -12.75 -10.69 8.19
C TYR A 167 -11.80 -11.41 9.16
N LYS A 168 -12.21 -12.55 9.75
CA LYS A 168 -11.33 -13.43 10.54
C LYS A 168 -10.08 -13.90 9.78
N LYS A 169 -10.16 -13.98 8.44
CA LYS A 169 -9.04 -14.34 7.55
C LYS A 169 -8.05 -13.19 7.31
N ARG A 170 -8.30 -11.99 7.85
CA ARG A 170 -7.41 -10.82 7.72
C ARG A 170 -6.56 -10.65 8.98
N ASN A 171 -5.68 -11.62 9.21
CA ASN A 171 -4.81 -11.70 10.38
C ASN A 171 -3.33 -11.38 10.09
N ASN A 172 -3.02 -10.98 8.85
CA ASN A 172 -1.67 -10.67 8.41
C ASN A 172 -1.72 -9.26 7.79
N PRO A 173 -1.39 -8.18 8.55
CA PRO A 173 -1.34 -6.82 8.03
C PRO A 173 0.04 -6.50 7.43
N ILE A 174 0.10 -5.58 6.46
CA ILE A 174 1.34 -5.26 5.75
C ILE A 174 2.34 -4.55 6.65
N GLU A 175 1.85 -3.72 7.56
CA GLU A 175 2.63 -3.08 8.62
C GLU A 175 2.28 -3.79 9.94
N LEU A 176 3.26 -4.40 10.60
CA LEU A 176 3.12 -5.06 11.90
C LEU A 176 3.32 -4.08 13.07
N GLU A 177 3.92 -2.92 12.79
CA GLU A 177 4.28 -1.85 13.73
C GLU A 177 3.76 -0.48 13.23
#